data_AF-A0A972BR40-F1
#
_entry.id   AF-A0A972BR40-F1
#
_cell.length_a   1.000
_cell.length_b   1.000
_cell.length_c   1.000
_cell.angle_alpha   90.00
_cell.angle_beta   90.00
_cell.angle_gamma   90.00
#
_symmetry.space_group_name_H-M   'P 1'
#
loop_
_entity.id
_entity.type
_entity.pdbx_description
1 polymer ?
#
loop_
_entity_poly.entity_id
_entity_poly.type
_entity_poly.pdbx_seq_one_letter_code
_entity_poly.pdbx_strand_id
1 'polypeptide(L)'
;MASKPLGNLSGLRPSQITAITRLYNRRFPDQGGCTPDQAKELALISRGVHRQLGVLINRKGVPVMVLVGEQDKILIPELSRHRQADARLSGLRLLHTHLDNSLLTEEDLMDMVFLRLDSVCVLTVSSDGAPRACQIAHLLPPNADDKPYVVHPPMLWDEIDFDFAASARALEDELARTGQGVQTQAREGAAILVSVSAAPRAEQERSLHELADLAATAGLDVVGTMTQRVSQINPRFILGRGKLAELEVLALQNNASILIFDCELTPTQQRNVSAVTERKVVDRTQLILDIFAQHAQTREGRLQVEMAQLKYMMPRLVGQNRALSRLTGGIGGRGPGETKLEMDRRKIRDRITQLKTELLAVRRHRAATRGRRDKAGLPVVSLVGYTNAGKSTLLNTLTHSDVLAENKLFATLDPTSRRLRFPEDREIILTDTVGFIRHLPADLREAFMATLEELEKATVLIHVADAAHPELDGQIEAVESILRDLDIDTIPRILALNKMDLVDAVTRERLAFVYPDAVCITATHRQSLPLFVDRIKALL
;
A
#
# COMPACT_ATOMS: atom_id res chain seq x y z
N MET A 1 -27.11 -30.76 -13.90
CA MET A 1 -25.73 -31.31 -13.91
C MET A 1 -25.41 -31.76 -12.50
N ALA A 2 -24.94 -32.99 -12.31
CA ALA A 2 -24.62 -33.48 -10.96
C ALA A 2 -23.47 -32.65 -10.37
N SER A 3 -23.73 -31.93 -9.29
CA SER A 3 -22.71 -31.15 -8.58
C SER A 3 -21.64 -32.10 -8.04
N LYS A 4 -20.40 -31.93 -8.48
CA LYS A 4 -19.26 -32.77 -8.03
C LYS A 4 -18.69 -32.17 -6.74
N PRO A 5 -18.32 -32.98 -5.73
CA PRO A 5 -17.57 -32.49 -4.57
C PRO A 5 -16.21 -31.93 -5.01
N LEU A 6 -15.71 -30.93 -4.28
CA LEU A 6 -14.45 -30.25 -4.55
C LEU A 6 -13.41 -30.57 -3.45
N GLY A 7 -12.12 -30.43 -3.77
CA GLY A 7 -11.03 -30.70 -2.84
C GLY A 7 -10.32 -32.03 -3.11
N ASN A 8 -9.76 -32.65 -2.08
CA ASN A 8 -8.96 -33.86 -2.19
C ASN A 8 -9.88 -35.09 -2.36
N LEU A 9 -10.04 -35.57 -3.60
CA LEU A 9 -10.80 -36.78 -3.92
C LEU A 9 -9.91 -38.00 -4.23
N SER A 10 -8.59 -37.82 -4.24
CA SER A 10 -7.63 -38.86 -4.63
C SER A 10 -7.73 -40.06 -3.68
N GLY A 11 -7.87 -41.28 -4.21
CA GLY A 11 -7.91 -42.50 -3.41
C GLY A 11 -9.27 -42.83 -2.75
N LEU A 12 -10.34 -42.08 -3.02
CA LEU A 12 -11.68 -42.41 -2.53
C LEU A 12 -12.39 -43.42 -3.43
N ARG A 13 -13.09 -44.39 -2.83
CA ARG A 13 -13.91 -45.38 -3.55
C ARG A 13 -15.14 -44.70 -4.18
N PRO A 14 -15.67 -45.22 -5.30
CA PRO A 14 -16.88 -44.67 -5.93
C PRO A 14 -18.09 -44.57 -4.98
N SER A 15 -18.24 -45.52 -4.05
CA SER A 15 -19.29 -45.49 -3.03
C SER A 15 -19.14 -44.34 -2.04
N GLN A 16 -17.90 -44.00 -1.65
CA GLN A 16 -17.60 -42.86 -0.77
C GLN A 16 -17.87 -41.53 -1.48
N ILE A 17 -17.46 -41.40 -2.75
CA ILE A 17 -17.76 -40.21 -3.57
C ILE A 17 -19.27 -40.03 -3.74
N THR A 18 -20.00 -41.12 -3.95
CA THR A 18 -21.47 -41.10 -4.05
C THR A 18 -22.11 -40.65 -2.74
N ALA A 19 -21.63 -41.13 -1.60
CA ALA A 19 -22.12 -40.70 -0.28
C ALA A 19 -21.89 -39.20 -0.05
N ILE A 20 -20.70 -38.69 -0.34
CA ILE A 20 -20.39 -37.25 -0.25
C ILE A 20 -21.28 -36.43 -1.20
N THR A 21 -21.48 -36.91 -2.43
CA THR A 21 -22.30 -36.21 -3.43
C THR A 21 -23.77 -36.11 -3.02
N ARG A 22 -24.29 -37.07 -2.25
CA ARG A 22 -25.67 -37.01 -1.72
C ARG A 22 -25.90 -35.82 -0.79
N LEU A 23 -24.85 -35.25 -0.20
CA LEU A 23 -24.96 -34.05 0.64
C LEU A 23 -25.54 -32.86 -0.15
N TYR A 24 -25.28 -32.74 -1.46
CA TYR A 24 -25.88 -31.69 -2.30
C TYR A 24 -27.42 -31.75 -2.37
N ASN A 25 -28.01 -32.93 -2.14
CA ASN A 25 -29.45 -33.14 -2.20
C ASN A 25 -30.14 -32.94 -0.84
N ARG A 26 -29.36 -32.60 0.21
CA ARG A 26 -29.90 -32.31 1.54
C ARG A 26 -30.35 -30.86 1.64
N ARG A 27 -31.26 -30.61 2.58
CA ARG A 27 -31.65 -29.26 2.98
C ARG A 27 -31.39 -29.08 4.48
N PHE A 28 -30.61 -28.07 4.80
CA PHE A 28 -30.15 -27.79 6.15
C PHE A 28 -31.05 -26.72 6.80
N PRO A 29 -31.58 -26.95 8.02
CA PRO A 29 -32.44 -26.00 8.72
C PRO A 29 -31.67 -24.77 9.19
N ASP A 30 -32.37 -23.65 9.36
CA ASP A 30 -31.76 -22.42 9.90
C ASP A 30 -31.59 -22.45 11.42
N GLN A 31 -32.50 -23.09 12.15
CA GLN A 31 -32.31 -23.38 13.57
C GLN A 31 -31.34 -24.56 13.72
N GLY A 32 -30.29 -24.39 14.50
CA GLY A 32 -29.29 -25.43 14.79
C GLY A 32 -28.35 -25.77 13.62
N GLY A 33 -28.62 -25.26 12.41
CA GLY A 33 -27.76 -25.37 11.23
C GLY A 33 -27.78 -26.72 10.52
N CYS A 34 -28.00 -27.82 11.26
CA CYS A 34 -28.18 -29.18 10.75
C CYS A 34 -29.11 -29.98 11.68
N THR A 35 -29.76 -31.02 11.16
CA THR A 35 -30.52 -31.96 12.00
C THR A 35 -29.58 -32.99 12.66
N PRO A 36 -29.97 -33.65 13.78
CA PRO A 36 -29.16 -34.69 14.41
C PRO A 36 -28.75 -35.83 13.44
N ASP A 37 -29.65 -36.22 12.52
CA ASP A 37 -29.35 -37.23 11.51
C ASP A 37 -28.35 -36.73 10.46
N GLN A 38 -28.40 -35.45 10.09
CA GLN A 38 -27.43 -34.84 9.18
C GLN A 38 -26.05 -34.72 9.83
N ALA A 39 -25.99 -34.36 11.12
CA ALA A 39 -24.74 -34.31 11.88
C ALA A 39 -24.08 -35.69 11.96
N LYS A 40 -24.86 -36.73 12.27
CA LYS A 40 -24.39 -38.14 12.26
C LYS A 40 -23.94 -38.58 10.87
N GLU A 41 -24.70 -38.25 9.82
CA GLU A 41 -24.33 -38.56 8.43
C GLU A 41 -22.98 -37.92 8.06
N LEU A 42 -22.80 -36.62 8.34
CA LEU A 42 -21.55 -35.91 8.08
C LEU A 42 -20.36 -36.50 8.85
N ALA A 43 -20.54 -36.78 10.14
CA ALA A 43 -19.53 -37.38 11.00
C ALA A 43 -19.09 -38.77 10.50
N LEU A 44 -20.05 -39.64 10.17
CA LEU A 44 -19.79 -40.98 9.65
C LEU A 44 -19.08 -40.94 8.30
N ILE A 45 -19.50 -40.07 7.38
CA ILE A 45 -18.85 -39.95 6.07
C ILE A 45 -17.42 -39.42 6.26
N SER A 46 -17.23 -38.34 7.01
CA SER A 46 -15.92 -37.72 7.26
C SER A 46 -14.94 -38.73 7.88
N ARG A 47 -15.38 -39.47 8.90
CA ARG A 47 -14.57 -40.50 9.53
C ARG A 47 -14.25 -41.65 8.58
N GLY A 48 -15.25 -42.11 7.81
CA GLY A 48 -15.11 -43.20 6.84
C GLY A 48 -14.22 -42.88 5.64
N VAL A 49 -13.94 -41.61 5.37
CA VAL A 49 -12.97 -41.17 4.34
C VAL A 49 -11.66 -40.66 4.93
N HIS A 50 -11.53 -40.58 6.26
CA HIS A 50 -10.40 -40.01 6.98
C HIS A 50 -10.04 -38.59 6.51
N ARG A 51 -11.06 -37.77 6.21
CA ARG A 51 -10.90 -36.38 5.75
C ARG A 51 -11.97 -35.50 6.36
N GLN A 52 -11.61 -34.26 6.65
CA GLN A 52 -12.57 -33.23 6.99
C GLN A 52 -13.54 -32.99 5.81
N LEU A 53 -14.82 -32.79 6.12
CA LEU A 53 -15.86 -32.45 5.16
C LEU A 53 -16.41 -31.07 5.48
N GLY A 54 -16.59 -30.25 4.45
CA GLY A 54 -17.19 -28.93 4.54
C GLY A 54 -18.42 -28.85 3.64
N VAL A 55 -19.46 -28.17 4.10
CA VAL A 55 -20.65 -27.88 3.32
C VAL A 55 -20.92 -26.39 3.38
N LEU A 56 -20.81 -25.71 2.25
CA LEU A 56 -21.24 -24.32 2.12
C LEU A 56 -22.71 -24.29 1.76
N ILE A 57 -23.50 -23.68 2.64
CA ILE A 57 -24.95 -23.69 2.60
C ILE A 57 -25.44 -22.25 2.40
N ASN A 58 -26.33 -22.03 1.44
CA ASN A 58 -26.96 -20.72 1.26
C ASN A 58 -28.11 -20.49 2.26
N ARG A 59 -28.61 -19.26 2.32
CA ARG A 59 -29.72 -18.87 3.21
C ARG A 59 -31.06 -19.59 2.98
N LYS A 60 -31.21 -20.37 1.92
CA LYS A 60 -32.40 -21.24 1.71
C LYS A 60 -32.21 -22.63 2.31
N GLY A 61 -31.08 -22.88 2.95
CA GLY A 61 -30.67 -24.18 3.49
C GLY A 61 -30.11 -25.12 2.42
N VAL A 62 -29.78 -24.64 1.22
CA VAL A 62 -29.33 -25.49 0.10
C VAL A 62 -27.81 -25.48 0.01
N PRO A 63 -27.15 -26.66 -0.02
CA PRO A 63 -25.71 -26.76 -0.27
C PRO A 63 -25.34 -26.24 -1.65
N VAL A 64 -24.49 -25.21 -1.66
CA VAL A 64 -23.90 -24.65 -2.88
C VAL A 64 -22.63 -25.40 -3.25
N MET A 65 -21.88 -25.87 -2.23
CA MET A 65 -20.61 -26.55 -2.42
C MET A 65 -20.38 -27.57 -1.30
N VAL A 66 -19.85 -28.74 -1.67
CA VAL A 66 -19.38 -29.77 -0.75
C VAL A 66 -17.88 -29.94 -0.95
N LEU A 67 -17.13 -29.77 0.13
CA LEU A 67 -15.69 -29.72 0.22
C LEU A 67 -15.15 -30.97 0.90
N VAL A 68 -14.06 -31.50 0.38
CA VAL A 68 -13.33 -32.64 0.93
C VAL A 68 -11.90 -32.18 1.22
N GLY A 69 -11.56 -32.08 2.49
CA GLY A 69 -10.25 -31.63 2.97
C GLY A 69 -9.22 -32.74 3.07
N GLU A 70 -8.18 -32.46 3.84
CA GLU A 70 -7.24 -33.44 4.39
C GLU A 70 -7.69 -33.82 5.81
N GLN A 71 -6.81 -34.43 6.61
CA GLN A 71 -7.17 -34.88 7.96
C GLN A 71 -7.26 -33.71 8.96
N ASP A 72 -6.47 -32.66 8.73
CA ASP A 72 -6.22 -31.54 9.64
C ASP A 72 -6.62 -30.17 9.06
N LYS A 73 -6.90 -30.09 7.76
CA LYS A 73 -7.25 -28.82 7.09
C LYS A 73 -8.27 -29.03 5.97
N ILE A 74 -9.03 -27.99 5.69
CA ILE A 74 -9.95 -27.92 4.56
C ILE A 74 -9.65 -26.68 3.71
N LEU A 75 -9.59 -26.85 2.38
CA LEU A 75 -9.34 -25.73 1.48
C LEU A 75 -10.66 -25.25 0.88
N ILE A 76 -11.06 -24.03 1.22
CA ILE A 76 -12.24 -23.39 0.65
C ILE A 76 -11.82 -22.57 -0.58
N PRO A 77 -12.36 -22.86 -1.77
CA PRO A 77 -11.98 -22.12 -2.98
C PRO A 77 -12.55 -20.70 -2.97
N GLU A 78 -11.90 -19.79 -3.71
CA GLU A 78 -12.40 -18.43 -3.97
C GLU A 78 -13.84 -18.49 -4.53
N LEU A 79 -14.77 -17.85 -3.84
CA LEU A 79 -16.18 -17.80 -4.22
C LEU A 79 -16.38 -16.71 -5.28
N SER A 80 -16.86 -17.09 -6.47
CA SER A 80 -17.06 -16.15 -7.58
C SER A 80 -18.13 -15.12 -7.23
N ARG A 81 -17.73 -13.86 -6.94
CA ARG A 81 -18.61 -12.72 -6.58
C ARG A 81 -19.56 -12.23 -7.70
N HIS A 82 -19.73 -12.99 -8.79
CA HIS A 82 -20.38 -12.53 -10.03
C HIS A 82 -21.93 -12.49 -10.00
N ARG A 83 -22.59 -12.44 -8.83
CA ARG A 83 -24.05 -12.28 -8.79
C ARG A 83 -24.64 -11.32 -7.77
N GLN A 84 -23.86 -10.73 -6.87
CA GLN A 84 -24.37 -9.68 -5.97
C GLN A 84 -23.28 -8.67 -5.71
N ALA A 85 -23.17 -7.68 -6.60
CA ALA A 85 -22.31 -6.51 -6.41
C ALA A 85 -22.73 -5.62 -5.22
N ASP A 86 -23.85 -5.94 -4.55
CA ASP A 86 -24.44 -5.17 -3.45
C ASP A 86 -24.48 -5.92 -2.10
N ALA A 87 -24.08 -7.19 -2.03
CA ALA A 87 -24.18 -7.95 -0.77
C ALA A 87 -22.91 -7.79 0.09
N ARG A 88 -23.07 -7.23 1.30
CA ARG A 88 -21.99 -7.01 2.28
C ARG A 88 -21.46 -8.31 2.88
N LEU A 89 -22.27 -9.37 2.87
CA LEU A 89 -21.93 -10.74 3.22
C LEU A 89 -22.07 -11.66 2.00
N SER A 90 -21.42 -12.82 2.03
CA SER A 90 -21.50 -13.81 0.95
C SER A 90 -22.86 -14.53 0.87
N GLY A 91 -23.68 -14.46 1.93
CA GLY A 91 -24.95 -15.18 2.01
C GLY A 91 -24.78 -16.70 2.19
N LEU A 92 -23.59 -17.11 2.64
CA LEU A 92 -23.19 -18.51 2.80
C LEU A 92 -22.73 -18.74 4.23
N ARG A 93 -23.12 -19.90 4.78
CA ARG A 93 -22.56 -20.43 6.01
C ARG A 93 -21.80 -21.72 5.73
N LEU A 94 -20.73 -21.96 6.48
CA LEU A 94 -19.95 -23.19 6.40
C LEU A 94 -20.28 -24.10 7.59
N LEU A 95 -20.61 -25.35 7.28
CA LEU A 95 -20.63 -26.45 8.25
C LEU A 95 -19.47 -27.38 7.95
N HIS A 96 -18.53 -27.52 8.88
CA HIS A 96 -17.27 -28.24 8.70
C HIS A 96 -17.07 -29.27 9.83
N THR A 97 -16.57 -30.47 9.53
CA THR A 97 -16.21 -31.51 10.52
C THR A 97 -14.72 -31.49 10.89
N HIS A 98 -14.40 -31.54 12.19
CA HIS A 98 -13.03 -31.81 12.67
C HIS A 98 -12.90 -33.26 13.14
N LEU A 99 -11.84 -33.95 12.69
CA LEU A 99 -11.56 -35.34 13.04
C LEU A 99 -10.76 -35.51 14.35
N ASP A 100 -10.43 -34.40 14.99
CA ASP A 100 -9.86 -34.31 16.32
C ASP A 100 -10.85 -33.61 17.27
N ASN A 101 -10.43 -33.38 18.51
CA ASN A 101 -11.23 -32.64 19.50
C ASN A 101 -11.01 -31.12 19.40
N SER A 102 -10.39 -30.62 18.30
CA SER A 102 -10.22 -29.18 18.12
C SER A 102 -11.56 -28.55 17.74
N LEU A 103 -11.90 -27.45 18.40
CA LEU A 103 -13.08 -26.66 18.04
C LEU A 103 -12.73 -25.71 16.88
N LEU A 104 -13.26 -24.49 16.84
CA LEU A 104 -12.88 -23.52 15.82
C LEU A 104 -11.39 -23.17 15.92
N THR A 105 -10.68 -23.35 14.81
CA THR A 105 -9.28 -22.95 14.69
C THR A 105 -9.19 -21.50 14.21
N GLU A 106 -8.00 -20.90 14.33
CA GLU A 106 -7.74 -19.60 13.73
C GLU A 106 -7.90 -19.65 12.20
N GLU A 107 -7.64 -20.79 11.55
CA GLU A 107 -7.85 -20.95 10.10
C GLU A 107 -9.33 -20.84 9.72
N ASP A 108 -10.22 -21.52 10.46
CA ASP A 108 -11.67 -21.46 10.24
C ASP A 108 -12.23 -20.03 10.39
N LEU A 109 -11.78 -19.33 11.42
CA LEU A 109 -12.22 -17.95 11.70
C LEU A 109 -11.73 -16.99 10.61
N MET A 110 -10.52 -17.20 10.10
CA MET A 110 -9.99 -16.36 9.03
C MET A 110 -10.64 -16.64 7.69
N ASP A 111 -10.94 -17.89 7.38
CA ASP A 111 -11.72 -18.25 6.21
C ASP A 111 -13.12 -17.62 6.25
N MET A 112 -13.76 -17.59 7.43
CA MET A 112 -15.03 -16.88 7.64
C MET A 112 -14.94 -15.40 7.28
N VAL A 113 -13.89 -14.71 7.78
CA VAL A 113 -13.69 -13.28 7.54
C VAL A 113 -13.35 -13.00 6.07
N PHE A 114 -12.39 -13.73 5.48
CA PHE A 114 -11.92 -13.48 4.12
C PHE A 114 -12.97 -13.81 3.06
N LEU A 115 -13.73 -14.90 3.25
CA LEU A 115 -14.80 -15.27 2.34
C LEU A 115 -16.12 -14.55 2.66
N ARG A 116 -16.14 -13.73 3.72
CA ARG A 116 -17.33 -13.02 4.23
C ARG A 116 -18.50 -13.97 4.46
N LEU A 117 -18.22 -15.12 5.05
CA LEU A 117 -19.27 -16.09 5.40
C LEU A 117 -20.14 -15.50 6.51
N ASP A 118 -21.44 -15.72 6.41
CA ASP A 118 -22.41 -15.31 7.42
C ASP A 118 -22.03 -15.96 8.78
N SER A 119 -21.53 -17.20 8.76
CA SER A 119 -21.08 -17.95 9.93
C SER A 119 -20.27 -19.21 9.58
N VAL A 120 -19.53 -19.75 10.54
CA VAL A 120 -18.92 -21.09 10.52
C VAL A 120 -19.41 -21.91 11.74
N CYS A 121 -19.85 -23.16 11.54
CA CYS A 121 -19.94 -24.19 12.60
C CYS A 121 -18.93 -25.29 12.33
N VAL A 122 -18.16 -25.63 13.35
CA VAL A 122 -17.31 -26.82 13.39
C VAL A 122 -18.01 -27.90 14.21
N LEU A 123 -18.12 -29.12 13.66
CA LEU A 123 -18.63 -30.32 14.31
C LEU A 123 -17.47 -31.28 14.59
N THR A 124 -17.16 -31.55 15.86
CA THR A 124 -16.10 -32.50 16.22
C THR A 124 -16.59 -33.94 16.11
N VAL A 125 -15.72 -34.82 15.60
CA VAL A 125 -16.04 -36.21 15.29
C VAL A 125 -15.08 -37.13 16.06
N SER A 126 -15.63 -38.03 16.88
CA SER A 126 -14.82 -38.99 17.63
C SER A 126 -14.31 -40.14 16.79
N SER A 127 -13.42 -40.94 17.37
CA SER A 127 -12.73 -42.04 16.70
C SER A 127 -13.65 -43.15 16.18
N ASP A 128 -14.82 -43.30 16.80
CA ASP A 128 -15.94 -44.19 16.44
C ASP A 128 -16.87 -43.61 15.35
N GLY A 129 -16.63 -42.37 14.90
CA GLY A 129 -17.44 -41.70 13.90
C GLY A 129 -18.71 -41.03 14.44
N ALA A 130 -18.85 -40.91 15.77
CA ALA A 130 -19.94 -40.17 16.39
C ALA A 130 -19.61 -38.66 16.51
N PRO A 131 -20.58 -37.76 16.33
CA PRO A 131 -20.42 -36.34 16.65
C PRO A 131 -20.29 -36.12 18.17
N ARG A 132 -19.55 -35.08 18.58
CA ARG A 132 -19.26 -34.79 20.02
C ARG A 132 -19.63 -33.38 20.46
N ALA A 133 -19.20 -32.36 19.74
CA ALA A 133 -19.51 -30.96 20.05
C ALA A 133 -19.66 -30.14 18.76
N CYS A 134 -20.41 -29.04 18.79
CA CYS A 134 -20.25 -27.96 17.79
C CYS A 134 -19.78 -26.67 18.47
N GLN A 135 -18.99 -25.91 17.74
CA GLN A 135 -18.71 -24.51 18.06
C GLN A 135 -19.04 -23.64 16.85
N ILE A 136 -19.66 -22.49 17.10
CA ILE A 136 -20.13 -21.56 16.09
C ILE A 136 -19.42 -20.23 16.23
N ALA A 137 -19.07 -19.62 15.11
CA ALA A 137 -18.71 -18.22 15.04
C ALA A 137 -19.52 -17.52 13.94
N HIS A 138 -19.78 -16.24 14.14
CA HIS A 138 -20.36 -15.38 13.12
C HIS A 138 -19.67 -14.02 13.11
N LEU A 139 -19.74 -13.34 11.97
CA LEU A 139 -19.19 -12.01 11.81
C LEU A 139 -19.95 -11.00 12.67
N LEU A 140 -19.23 -10.03 13.21
CA LEU A 140 -19.83 -8.89 13.88
C LEU A 140 -19.88 -7.68 12.94
N PRO A 141 -20.86 -6.79 13.13
CA PRO A 141 -20.78 -5.48 12.52
C PRO A 141 -19.57 -4.73 13.11
N PRO A 142 -19.06 -3.72 12.39
CA PRO A 142 -17.90 -2.97 12.86
C PRO A 142 -18.27 -2.21 14.14
N ASN A 143 -17.76 -2.67 15.29
CA ASN A 143 -18.04 -2.13 16.62
C ASN A 143 -16.75 -1.55 17.24
N ALA A 144 -16.90 -0.72 18.28
CA ALA A 144 -15.79 -0.04 18.96
C ALA A 144 -14.73 -0.95 19.61
N ASP A 145 -15.01 -2.25 19.77
CA ASP A 145 -14.13 -3.25 20.40
C ASP A 145 -13.19 -3.96 19.39
N ASP A 146 -13.15 -3.56 18.11
CA ASP A 146 -12.23 -4.03 17.05
C ASP A 146 -12.22 -5.56 16.76
N LYS A 147 -13.17 -6.34 17.30
CA LYS A 147 -13.28 -7.78 17.00
C LYS A 147 -14.18 -8.02 15.77
N PRO A 148 -13.66 -8.61 14.67
CA PRO A 148 -14.42 -8.80 13.44
C PRO A 148 -15.46 -9.93 13.51
N TYR A 149 -15.46 -10.71 14.59
CA TYR A 149 -16.37 -11.84 14.80
C TYR A 149 -16.58 -12.11 16.29
N VAL A 150 -17.61 -12.89 16.59
CA VAL A 150 -17.82 -13.49 17.90
C VAL A 150 -17.78 -15.01 17.78
N VAL A 151 -17.07 -15.63 18.73
CA VAL A 151 -17.01 -17.08 18.88
C VAL A 151 -17.89 -17.46 20.06
N HIS A 152 -18.86 -18.34 19.81
CA HIS A 152 -19.75 -18.85 20.85
C HIS A 152 -19.07 -19.95 21.68
N PRO A 153 -19.47 -20.13 22.95
CA PRO A 153 -19.03 -21.28 23.75
C PRO A 153 -19.34 -22.61 23.03
N PRO A 154 -18.53 -23.66 23.23
CA PRO A 154 -18.82 -24.98 22.68
C PRO A 154 -20.13 -25.52 23.24
N MET A 155 -20.94 -26.10 22.36
CA MET A 155 -22.24 -26.70 22.65
C MET A 155 -22.22 -28.20 22.37
N LEU A 156 -23.14 -28.94 23.00
CA LEU A 156 -23.41 -30.31 22.61
C LEU A 156 -23.94 -30.33 21.17
N TRP A 157 -23.47 -31.30 20.38
CA TRP A 157 -23.76 -31.38 18.94
C TRP A 157 -25.24 -31.56 18.61
N ASP A 158 -26.06 -32.03 19.56
CA ASP A 158 -27.49 -32.25 19.46
C ASP A 158 -28.36 -31.18 20.13
N GLU A 159 -27.74 -30.24 20.85
CA GLU A 159 -28.40 -29.13 21.56
C GLU A 159 -27.91 -27.78 21.05
N ILE A 160 -27.94 -27.57 19.73
CA ILE A 160 -27.50 -26.33 19.11
C ILE A 160 -28.66 -25.32 19.09
N ASP A 161 -28.66 -24.39 20.05
CA ASP A 161 -29.61 -23.28 20.10
C ASP A 161 -29.04 -22.01 19.43
N PHE A 162 -28.98 -22.03 18.10
CA PHE A 162 -28.53 -20.90 17.29
C PHE A 162 -29.37 -20.76 16.02
N ASP A 163 -29.95 -19.57 15.80
CA ASP A 163 -30.67 -19.23 14.57
C ASP A 163 -29.74 -18.51 13.60
N PHE A 164 -29.27 -19.28 12.61
CA PHE A 164 -28.37 -18.78 11.57
C PHE A 164 -29.02 -17.72 10.68
N ALA A 165 -30.33 -17.81 10.43
CA ALA A 165 -31.03 -16.87 9.56
C ALA A 165 -31.37 -15.56 10.29
N ALA A 166 -31.68 -15.61 11.58
CA ALA A 166 -31.86 -14.42 12.40
C ALA A 166 -30.53 -13.69 12.62
N SER A 167 -29.45 -14.41 12.91
CA SER A 167 -28.10 -13.81 13.07
C SER A 167 -27.64 -13.11 11.79
N ALA A 168 -27.77 -13.76 10.62
CA ALA A 168 -27.42 -13.15 9.34
C ALA A 168 -28.25 -11.90 9.04
N ARG A 169 -29.57 -11.94 9.30
CA ARG A 169 -30.47 -10.78 9.11
C ARG A 169 -30.11 -9.63 10.04
N ALA A 170 -29.88 -9.91 11.33
CA ALA A 170 -29.48 -8.89 12.29
C ALA A 170 -28.15 -8.22 11.89
N LEU A 171 -27.19 -9.01 11.41
CA LEU A 171 -25.91 -8.50 10.92
C LEU A 171 -26.09 -7.63 9.67
N GLU A 172 -26.93 -8.04 8.72
CA GLU A 172 -27.23 -7.22 7.54
C GLU A 172 -27.96 -5.92 7.89
N ASP A 173 -28.93 -5.98 8.79
CA ASP A 173 -29.68 -4.80 9.24
C ASP A 173 -28.79 -3.83 10.00
N GLU A 174 -27.86 -4.32 10.81
CA GLU A 174 -26.87 -3.49 11.50
C GLU A 174 -25.89 -2.90 10.50
N LEU A 175 -25.31 -3.70 9.61
CA LEU A 175 -24.45 -3.21 8.54
C LEU A 175 -25.19 -2.17 7.70
N ALA A 176 -26.46 -2.41 7.35
CA ALA A 176 -27.35 -1.48 6.65
C ALA A 176 -27.47 -0.15 7.39
N ARG A 177 -27.76 -0.18 8.69
CA ARG A 177 -27.89 1.01 9.55
C ARG A 177 -26.58 1.79 9.67
N THR A 178 -25.45 1.13 9.94
CA THR A 178 -24.13 1.78 9.99
C THR A 178 -23.71 2.32 8.62
N GLY A 179 -24.22 1.71 7.54
CA GLY A 179 -23.93 2.09 6.16
C GLY A 179 -24.95 3.02 5.48
N GLN A 180 -25.96 3.56 6.18
CA GLN A 180 -26.97 4.44 5.56
C GLN A 180 -26.44 5.85 5.17
N GLY A 181 -25.18 6.16 5.46
CA GLY A 181 -24.49 7.36 4.96
C GLY A 181 -23.66 7.15 3.69
N VAL A 182 -23.51 5.92 3.18
CA VAL A 182 -22.46 5.59 2.20
C VAL A 182 -23.09 5.12 0.89
N GLN A 183 -22.99 5.97 -0.14
CA GLN A 183 -23.24 5.57 -1.52
C GLN A 183 -22.28 4.46 -1.96
N THR A 184 -22.86 3.44 -2.58
CA THR A 184 -22.28 2.14 -2.93
C THR A 184 -21.35 2.20 -4.15
N GLN A 185 -20.26 2.95 -4.05
CA GLN A 185 -19.04 2.72 -4.84
C GLN A 185 -17.86 3.03 -3.91
N ALA A 186 -16.85 2.16 -3.88
CA ALA A 186 -15.60 2.51 -3.20
C ALA A 186 -15.17 3.87 -3.73
N ARG A 187 -14.98 4.85 -2.83
CA ARG A 187 -14.69 6.21 -3.27
C ARG A 187 -13.38 6.18 -4.01
N GLU A 188 -13.41 6.48 -5.31
CA GLU A 188 -12.20 6.52 -6.13
C GLU A 188 -11.23 7.50 -5.48
N GLY A 189 -10.02 7.03 -5.19
CA GLY A 189 -8.99 7.81 -4.50
C GLY A 189 -8.99 7.70 -2.97
N ALA A 190 -10.00 7.10 -2.32
CA ALA A 190 -9.98 6.91 -0.87
C ALA A 190 -8.93 5.86 -0.45
N ALA A 191 -8.00 6.27 0.40
CA ALA A 191 -6.83 5.51 0.79
C ALA A 191 -6.71 5.37 2.31
N ILE A 192 -6.25 4.20 2.75
CA ILE A 192 -5.77 3.99 4.12
C ILE A 192 -4.25 3.92 4.11
N LEU A 193 -3.63 4.66 5.03
CA LEU A 193 -2.20 4.63 5.23
C LEU A 193 -1.83 3.57 6.27
N VAL A 194 -0.79 2.80 6.00
CA VAL A 194 -0.37 1.70 6.87
C VAL A 194 1.12 1.81 7.15
N SER A 195 1.48 1.97 8.43
CA SER A 195 2.88 1.92 8.88
C SER A 195 3.13 0.62 9.64
N VAL A 196 4.16 -0.12 9.20
CA VAL A 196 4.59 -1.37 9.84
C VAL A 196 6.10 -1.32 10.00
N SER A 197 6.57 -1.12 11.23
CA SER A 197 8.00 -0.91 11.49
C SER A 197 8.39 -1.32 12.91
N ALA A 198 9.69 -1.55 13.14
CA ALA A 198 10.27 -1.68 14.48
C ALA A 198 10.47 -0.33 15.18
N ALA A 199 10.43 0.76 14.41
CA ALA A 199 10.64 2.12 14.88
C ALA A 199 9.66 2.52 16.00
N PRO A 200 10.05 3.46 16.88
CA PRO A 200 9.14 4.03 17.86
C PRO A 200 7.87 4.60 17.22
N ARG A 201 6.76 4.59 17.96
CA ARG A 201 5.45 5.06 17.45
C ARG A 201 5.50 6.51 16.96
N ALA A 202 6.20 7.40 17.67
CA ALA A 202 6.35 8.79 17.29
C ALA A 202 7.04 8.96 15.91
N GLU A 203 8.00 8.10 15.58
CA GLU A 203 8.67 8.12 14.28
C GLU A 203 7.74 7.63 13.16
N GLN A 204 6.97 6.57 13.43
CA GLN A 204 5.95 6.06 12.49
C GLN A 204 4.86 7.09 12.22
N GLU A 205 4.39 7.80 13.25
CA GLU A 205 3.38 8.86 13.12
C GLU A 205 3.90 10.03 12.26
N ARG A 206 5.17 10.41 12.41
CA ARG A 206 5.80 11.44 11.56
C ARG A 206 5.91 10.99 10.10
N SER A 207 6.34 9.75 9.88
CA SER A 207 6.42 9.18 8.53
C SER A 207 5.03 9.06 7.87
N LEU A 208 3.99 8.71 8.66
CA LEU A 208 2.61 8.68 8.19
C LEU A 208 2.05 10.06 7.83
N HIS A 209 2.43 11.13 8.57
CA HIS A 209 2.07 12.49 8.17
C HIS A 209 2.69 12.87 6.82
N GLU A 210 3.98 12.58 6.61
CA GLU A 210 4.63 12.81 5.31
C GLU A 210 4.01 11.94 4.20
N LEU A 211 3.63 10.69 4.51
CA LEU A 211 2.93 9.81 3.57
C LEU A 211 1.53 10.33 3.23
N ALA A 212 0.84 10.97 4.17
CA ALA A 212 -0.45 11.62 3.93
C ALA A 212 -0.29 12.80 2.98
N ASP A 213 0.74 13.62 3.15
CA ASP A 213 1.06 14.72 2.24
C ASP A 213 1.40 14.20 0.83
N LEU A 214 2.09 13.05 0.73
CA LEU A 214 2.36 12.37 -0.55
C LEU A 214 1.05 11.89 -1.20
N ALA A 215 0.18 11.25 -0.43
CA ALA A 215 -1.11 10.78 -0.92
C ALA A 215 -1.98 11.94 -1.41
N ALA A 216 -2.07 13.03 -0.65
CA ALA A 216 -2.79 14.24 -1.04
C ALA A 216 -2.21 14.86 -2.32
N THR A 217 -0.87 14.90 -2.44
CA THR A 217 -0.20 15.37 -3.65
C THR A 217 -0.55 14.52 -4.88
N ALA A 218 -0.68 13.20 -4.71
CA ALA A 218 -1.09 12.29 -5.78
C ALA A 218 -2.59 12.36 -6.13
N GLY A 219 -3.38 13.19 -5.42
CA GLY A 219 -4.83 13.31 -5.59
C GLY A 219 -5.63 12.22 -4.86
N LEU A 220 -5.04 11.57 -3.85
CA LEU A 220 -5.69 10.55 -3.03
C LEU A 220 -6.26 11.18 -1.76
N ASP A 221 -7.43 10.68 -1.34
CA ASP A 221 -8.11 11.10 -0.12
C ASP A 221 -7.78 10.14 1.02
N VAL A 222 -7.06 10.61 2.03
CA VAL A 222 -6.68 9.77 3.18
C VAL A 222 -7.85 9.68 4.15
N VAL A 223 -8.47 8.50 4.20
CA VAL A 223 -9.68 8.25 5.01
C VAL A 223 -9.40 7.47 6.31
N GLY A 224 -8.16 7.05 6.52
CA GLY A 224 -7.76 6.36 7.75
C GLY A 224 -6.27 6.03 7.80
N THR A 225 -5.78 5.74 9.00
CA THR A 225 -4.40 5.31 9.23
C THR A 225 -4.35 4.10 10.17
N MET A 226 -3.38 3.20 9.94
CA MET A 226 -3.10 2.07 10.81
C MET A 226 -1.61 1.99 11.09
N THR A 227 -1.26 1.88 12.37
CA THR A 227 0.13 1.76 12.81
C THR A 227 0.32 0.45 13.55
N GLN A 228 1.30 -0.34 13.13
CA GLN A 228 1.64 -1.62 13.77
C GLN A 228 3.14 -1.70 14.02
N ARG A 229 3.54 -1.65 15.30
CA ARG A 229 4.93 -1.90 15.68
C ARG A 229 5.21 -3.40 15.69
N VAL A 230 6.28 -3.82 15.02
CA VAL A 230 6.72 -5.22 14.95
C VAL A 230 8.21 -5.34 15.25
N SER A 231 8.64 -6.42 15.91
CA SER A 231 10.07 -6.70 16.08
C SER A 231 10.71 -7.14 14.77
N GLN A 232 9.99 -7.93 13.98
CA GLN A 232 10.36 -8.35 12.63
C GLN A 232 9.15 -8.33 11.71
N ILE A 233 9.35 -7.82 10.49
CA ILE A 233 8.30 -7.76 9.47
C ILE A 233 8.03 -9.16 8.92
N ASN A 234 6.76 -9.53 8.79
CA ASN A 234 6.38 -10.82 8.19
C ASN A 234 6.77 -10.85 6.70
N PRO A 235 7.61 -11.81 6.26
CA PRO A 235 8.11 -11.83 4.89
C PRO A 235 7.02 -12.17 3.85
N ARG A 236 5.88 -12.75 4.27
CA ARG A 236 4.77 -13.13 3.37
C ARG A 236 3.69 -12.07 3.30
N PHE A 237 3.30 -11.46 4.42
CA PHE A 237 2.09 -10.66 4.51
C PHE A 237 2.30 -9.26 5.09
N ILE A 238 3.54 -8.90 5.44
CA ILE A 238 3.96 -7.72 6.22
C ILE A 238 3.33 -7.62 7.62
N LEU A 239 2.01 -7.75 7.70
CA LEU A 239 1.19 -7.82 8.90
C LEU A 239 0.87 -9.27 9.28
N GLY A 240 0.59 -9.48 10.56
CA GLY A 240 -0.03 -10.71 11.04
C GLY A 240 -1.47 -10.83 10.53
N ARG A 241 -2.00 -12.05 10.52
CA ARG A 241 -3.36 -12.33 9.99
C ARG A 241 -4.43 -11.50 10.72
N GLY A 242 -4.41 -11.43 12.05
CA GLY A 242 -5.36 -10.61 12.82
C GLY A 242 -5.35 -9.12 12.43
N LYS A 243 -4.15 -8.53 12.30
CA LYS A 243 -4.00 -7.14 11.86
C LYS A 243 -4.42 -6.90 10.41
N LEU A 244 -4.30 -7.89 9.53
CA LEU A 244 -4.87 -7.81 8.18
C LEU A 244 -6.41 -7.80 8.21
N ALA A 245 -7.03 -8.55 9.11
CA ALA A 245 -8.48 -8.50 9.29
C ALA A 245 -8.94 -7.14 9.82
N GLU A 246 -8.24 -6.59 10.83
CA GLU A 246 -8.50 -5.22 11.31
C GLU A 246 -8.36 -4.18 10.19
N LEU A 247 -7.31 -4.29 9.36
CA LEU A 247 -7.09 -3.39 8.22
C LEU A 247 -8.23 -3.48 7.18
N GLU A 248 -8.71 -4.68 6.88
CA GLU A 248 -9.82 -4.84 5.92
C GLU A 248 -11.14 -4.29 6.48
N VAL A 249 -11.39 -4.45 7.80
CA VAL A 249 -12.54 -3.81 8.44
C VAL A 249 -12.44 -2.30 8.36
N LEU A 250 -11.28 -1.72 8.67
CA LEU A 250 -11.04 -0.28 8.56
C LEU A 250 -11.26 0.21 7.12
N ALA A 251 -10.80 -0.56 6.13
CA ALA A 251 -10.99 -0.26 4.71
C ALA A 251 -12.46 -0.29 4.29
N LEU A 252 -13.24 -1.22 4.85
CA LEU A 252 -14.68 -1.29 4.59
C LEU A 252 -15.45 -0.15 5.23
N GLN A 253 -15.16 0.18 6.50
CA GLN A 253 -15.78 1.30 7.21
C GLN A 253 -15.62 2.62 6.46
N ASN A 254 -14.42 2.85 5.91
CA ASN A 254 -14.05 4.09 5.26
C ASN A 254 -14.21 4.06 3.72
N ASN A 255 -14.71 2.96 3.15
CA ASN A 255 -14.83 2.73 1.70
C ASN A 255 -13.54 2.99 0.93
N ALA A 256 -12.41 2.64 1.53
CA ALA A 256 -11.09 2.83 0.95
C ALA A 256 -10.86 1.82 -0.19
N SER A 257 -10.55 2.31 -1.39
CA SER A 257 -10.20 1.48 -2.54
C SER A 257 -8.70 1.13 -2.60
N ILE A 258 -7.87 1.89 -1.86
CA ILE A 258 -6.41 1.81 -1.92
C ILE A 258 -5.84 1.62 -0.51
N LEU A 259 -4.84 0.76 -0.39
CA LEU A 259 -4.00 0.60 0.79
C LEU A 259 -2.59 1.09 0.47
N ILE A 260 -2.10 2.09 1.20
CA ILE A 260 -0.78 2.69 1.00
C ILE A 260 0.12 2.31 2.16
N PHE A 261 1.18 1.55 1.89
CA PHE A 261 2.16 1.16 2.90
C PHE A 261 3.34 2.13 2.91
N ASP A 262 3.72 2.58 4.10
CA ASP A 262 4.83 3.53 4.31
C ASP A 262 6.21 2.92 4.03
N CYS A 263 6.35 1.60 4.15
CA CYS A 263 7.56 0.88 3.81
C CYS A 263 7.48 0.24 2.41
N GLU A 264 8.64 0.02 1.79
CA GLU A 264 8.72 -0.72 0.53
C GLU A 264 8.29 -2.18 0.72
N LEU A 265 7.32 -2.63 -0.09
CA LEU A 265 6.80 -3.99 -0.03
C LEU A 265 7.57 -4.89 -0.98
N THR A 266 7.90 -6.11 -0.60
CA THR A 266 8.40 -7.10 -1.57
C THR A 266 7.29 -7.48 -2.58
N PRO A 267 7.65 -7.95 -3.80
CA PRO A 267 6.66 -8.42 -4.77
C PRO A 267 5.72 -9.51 -4.22
N THR A 268 6.19 -10.32 -3.28
CA THR A 268 5.38 -11.36 -2.62
C THR A 268 4.41 -10.76 -1.62
N GLN A 269 4.85 -9.82 -0.78
CA GLN A 269 3.98 -9.12 0.17
C GLN A 269 2.88 -8.36 -0.55
N GLN A 270 3.21 -7.53 -1.54
CA GLN A 270 2.23 -6.74 -2.28
C GLN A 270 1.16 -7.63 -2.93
N ARG A 271 1.58 -8.74 -3.57
CA ARG A 271 0.65 -9.71 -4.16
C ARG A 271 -0.24 -10.39 -3.12
N ASN A 272 0.33 -10.83 -2.01
CA ASN A 272 -0.41 -11.54 -0.98
C ASN A 272 -1.43 -10.62 -0.27
N VAL A 273 -1.03 -9.39 0.07
CA VAL A 273 -1.93 -8.42 0.69
C VAL A 273 -3.03 -8.02 -0.30
N SER A 274 -2.69 -7.77 -1.57
CA SER A 274 -3.69 -7.43 -2.61
C SER A 274 -4.65 -8.59 -2.87
N ALA A 275 -4.18 -9.84 -2.86
CA ALA A 275 -5.04 -11.02 -3.00
C ALA A 275 -5.98 -11.22 -1.81
N VAL A 276 -5.51 -10.92 -0.59
CA VAL A 276 -6.31 -11.07 0.64
C VAL A 276 -7.34 -9.95 0.79
N THR A 277 -6.97 -8.72 0.46
CA THR A 277 -7.84 -7.53 0.64
C THR A 277 -8.69 -7.22 -0.60
N GLU A 278 -8.37 -7.83 -1.75
CA GLU A 278 -8.95 -7.50 -3.06
C GLU A 278 -8.88 -6.01 -3.42
N ARG A 279 -7.90 -5.27 -2.85
CA ARG A 279 -7.68 -3.83 -3.05
C ARG A 279 -6.40 -3.53 -3.80
N LYS A 280 -6.31 -2.32 -4.34
CA LYS A 280 -5.05 -1.80 -4.89
C LYS A 280 -4.09 -1.54 -3.72
N VAL A 281 -2.99 -2.29 -3.68
CA VAL A 281 -1.93 -2.12 -2.69
C VAL A 281 -0.79 -1.36 -3.33
N VAL A 282 -0.46 -0.21 -2.76
CA VAL A 282 0.60 0.70 -3.18
C VAL A 282 1.59 0.82 -2.02
N ASP A 283 2.89 0.88 -2.30
CA ASP A 283 3.88 1.23 -1.30
C ASP A 283 4.40 2.65 -1.52
N ARG A 284 5.18 3.16 -0.57
CA ARG A 284 5.76 4.51 -0.62
C ARG A 284 6.54 4.76 -1.92
N THR A 285 7.30 3.78 -2.39
CA THR A 285 8.07 3.87 -3.65
C THR A 285 7.17 4.09 -4.85
N GLN A 286 6.10 3.29 -4.97
CA GLN A 286 5.14 3.41 -6.06
C GLN A 286 4.38 4.75 -6.00
N LEU A 287 3.98 5.20 -4.80
CA LEU A 287 3.31 6.48 -4.63
C LEU A 287 4.18 7.65 -5.10
N ILE A 288 5.47 7.66 -4.72
CA ILE A 288 6.42 8.70 -5.16
C ILE A 288 6.59 8.68 -6.68
N LEU A 289 6.70 7.49 -7.29
CA LEU A 289 6.78 7.36 -8.75
C LEU A 289 5.56 7.90 -9.47
N ASP A 290 4.36 7.66 -8.93
CA ASP A 290 3.10 8.15 -9.49
C ASP A 290 3.05 9.68 -9.41
N ILE A 291 3.51 10.29 -8.30
CA ILE A 291 3.66 11.74 -8.17
C ILE A 291 4.66 12.29 -9.19
N PHE A 292 5.81 11.65 -9.35
CA PHE A 292 6.81 12.09 -10.33
C PHE A 292 6.27 12.03 -11.76
N ALA A 293 5.48 11.01 -12.09
CA ALA A 293 4.88 10.88 -13.41
C ALA A 293 3.90 12.02 -13.70
N GLN A 294 3.17 12.49 -12.68
CA GLN A 294 2.28 13.65 -12.80
C GLN A 294 3.05 14.97 -12.99
N HIS A 295 4.24 15.09 -12.39
CA HIS A 295 5.03 16.34 -12.39
C HIS A 295 6.14 16.38 -13.47
N ALA A 296 6.44 15.27 -14.15
CA ALA A 296 7.45 15.20 -15.21
C ALA A 296 7.01 15.96 -16.48
N GLN A 297 7.50 17.20 -16.63
CA GLN A 297 7.16 18.05 -17.77
C GLN A 297 8.17 17.94 -18.90
N THR A 298 9.46 17.84 -18.58
CA THR A 298 10.50 17.75 -19.60
C THR A 298 10.59 16.35 -20.21
N ARG A 299 11.17 16.28 -21.42
CA ARG A 299 11.49 14.98 -22.04
C ARG A 299 12.44 14.15 -21.17
N GLU A 300 13.40 14.79 -20.50
CA GLU A 300 14.36 14.10 -19.64
C GLU A 300 13.65 13.47 -18.43
N GLY A 301 12.88 14.27 -17.69
CA GLY A 301 12.11 13.82 -16.53
C GLY A 301 11.15 12.68 -16.89
N ARG A 302 10.41 12.81 -18.01
CA ARG A 302 9.49 11.74 -18.46
C ARG A 302 10.20 10.42 -18.74
N LEU A 303 11.36 10.47 -19.43
CA LEU A 303 12.14 9.26 -19.72
C LEU A 303 12.70 8.62 -18.45
N GLN A 304 13.16 9.42 -17.48
CA GLN A 304 13.70 8.93 -16.21
C GLN A 304 12.62 8.29 -15.34
N VAL A 305 11.46 8.94 -15.22
CA VAL A 305 10.33 8.41 -14.45
C VAL A 305 9.78 7.14 -15.08
N GLU A 306 9.60 7.09 -16.40
CA GLU A 306 9.18 5.88 -17.10
C GLU A 306 10.17 4.73 -16.85
N MET A 307 11.48 5.00 -16.95
CA MET A 307 12.51 4.01 -16.68
C MET A 307 12.44 3.50 -15.24
N ALA A 308 12.23 4.38 -14.27
CA ALA A 308 12.13 4.02 -12.86
C ALA A 308 10.87 3.19 -12.57
N GLN A 309 9.71 3.57 -13.14
CA GLN A 309 8.48 2.78 -13.06
C GLN A 309 8.65 1.39 -13.65
N LEU A 310 9.27 1.26 -14.83
CA LEU A 310 9.52 -0.04 -15.45
C LEU A 310 10.47 -0.91 -14.64
N LYS A 311 11.54 -0.34 -14.06
CA LYS A 311 12.46 -1.06 -13.17
C LYS A 311 11.74 -1.58 -11.93
N TYR A 312 10.91 -0.75 -11.29
CA TYR A 312 10.14 -1.11 -10.11
C TYR A 312 9.04 -2.15 -10.41
N MET A 313 8.35 -2.03 -11.54
CA MET A 313 7.27 -2.96 -11.95
C MET A 313 7.79 -4.33 -12.40
N MET A 314 8.95 -4.39 -13.05
CA MET A 314 9.49 -5.62 -13.64
C MET A 314 9.57 -6.83 -12.68
N PRO A 315 10.08 -6.72 -11.43
CA PRO A 315 10.05 -7.83 -10.47
C PRO A 315 8.64 -8.17 -9.96
N ARG A 316 7.66 -7.26 -10.12
CA ARG A 316 6.29 -7.35 -9.58
C ARG A 316 5.26 -7.92 -10.57
N LEU A 317 5.62 -8.07 -11.85
CA LEU A 317 4.76 -8.66 -12.87
C LEU A 317 4.43 -10.14 -12.65
N VAL A 318 5.31 -10.87 -11.96
CA VAL A 318 5.16 -12.31 -11.75
C VAL A 318 4.02 -12.54 -10.76
N GLY A 319 2.79 -12.72 -11.23
CA GLY A 319 1.64 -13.12 -10.39
C GLY A 319 0.31 -12.41 -10.64
N GLN A 320 0.29 -11.30 -11.39
CA GLN A 320 -0.97 -10.61 -11.75
C GLN A 320 -1.89 -11.44 -12.68
N ASN A 321 -1.35 -12.47 -13.33
CA ASN A 321 -2.03 -13.25 -14.38
C ASN A 321 -2.51 -14.65 -13.93
N ARG A 322 -2.94 -14.83 -12.67
CA ARG A 322 -3.53 -16.12 -12.24
C ARG A 322 -4.80 -16.51 -13.02
N ALA A 323 -5.55 -15.52 -13.52
CA ALA A 323 -6.71 -15.75 -14.40
C ALA A 323 -6.32 -16.44 -15.73
N LEU A 324 -5.10 -16.20 -16.25
CA LEU A 324 -4.59 -16.82 -17.48
C LEU A 324 -3.96 -18.19 -17.24
N SER A 325 -3.40 -18.44 -16.05
CA SER A 325 -2.71 -19.70 -15.72
C SER A 325 -3.70 -20.87 -15.48
N ARG A 326 -4.92 -20.59 -14.98
CA ARG A 326 -5.94 -21.61 -14.72
C ARG A 326 -6.61 -22.19 -15.98
N LEU A 327 -6.54 -21.49 -17.12
CA LEU A 327 -7.14 -21.94 -18.39
C LEU A 327 -6.33 -23.03 -19.12
N THR A 328 -5.08 -23.27 -18.72
CA THR A 328 -4.16 -24.19 -19.41
C THR A 328 -3.64 -25.23 -18.43
N GLY A 329 -4.52 -26.16 -18.06
CA GLY A 329 -4.18 -27.29 -17.21
C GLY A 329 -3.38 -28.37 -17.95
N GLY A 330 -2.39 -28.93 -17.23
CA GLY A 330 -1.96 -30.32 -17.37
C GLY A 330 -0.98 -30.64 -18.51
N ILE A 331 0.16 -31.22 -18.13
CA ILE A 331 1.24 -31.84 -18.94
C ILE A 331 2.49 -30.95 -19.09
N GLY A 332 3.41 -31.09 -18.14
CA GLY A 332 4.87 -31.21 -18.28
C GLY A 332 5.72 -30.22 -19.11
N GLY A 333 5.13 -29.29 -19.86
CA GLY A 333 5.83 -28.26 -20.62
C GLY A 333 5.62 -26.89 -19.98
N ARG A 334 6.62 -26.01 -20.09
CA ARG A 334 6.49 -24.58 -19.75
C ARG A 334 5.20 -24.04 -20.37
N GLY A 335 4.27 -23.60 -19.53
CA GLY A 335 2.91 -23.25 -19.97
C GLY A 335 2.87 -21.93 -20.76
N PRO A 336 1.84 -21.69 -21.58
CA PRO A 336 1.69 -20.44 -22.35
C PRO A 336 1.66 -19.18 -21.47
N GLY A 337 1.25 -19.29 -20.20
CA GLY A 337 1.33 -18.21 -19.21
C GLY A 337 2.77 -17.85 -18.80
N GLU A 338 3.67 -18.83 -18.69
CA GLU A 338 5.08 -18.59 -18.39
C GLU A 338 5.78 -17.93 -19.59
N THR A 339 5.48 -18.39 -20.81
CA THR A 339 5.98 -17.77 -22.05
C THR A 339 5.50 -16.33 -22.20
N LYS A 340 4.23 -16.04 -21.87
CA LYS A 340 3.69 -14.67 -21.92
C LYS A 340 4.38 -13.75 -20.90
N LEU A 341 4.56 -14.21 -19.66
CA LEU A 341 5.28 -13.45 -18.63
C LEU A 341 6.74 -13.21 -19.03
N GLU A 342 7.40 -14.20 -19.64
CA GLU A 342 8.77 -14.05 -20.13
C GLU A 342 8.86 -13.05 -21.30
N MET A 343 7.91 -13.11 -22.24
CA MET A 343 7.80 -12.12 -23.32
C MET A 343 7.55 -10.70 -22.78
N ASP A 344 6.68 -10.55 -21.79
CA ASP A 344 6.39 -9.24 -21.17
C ASP A 344 7.63 -8.69 -20.46
N ARG A 345 8.38 -9.54 -19.73
CA ARG A 345 9.67 -9.16 -19.15
C ARG A 345 10.69 -8.77 -20.22
N ARG A 346 10.74 -9.48 -21.35
CA ARG A 346 11.63 -9.15 -22.45
C ARG A 346 11.30 -7.77 -23.04
N LYS A 347 10.02 -7.49 -23.31
CA LYS A 347 9.56 -6.17 -23.80
C LYS A 347 9.95 -5.05 -22.85
N ILE A 348 9.81 -5.25 -21.54
CA ILE A 348 10.22 -4.25 -20.55
C ILE A 348 11.73 -4.02 -20.58
N ARG A 349 12.54 -5.08 -20.66
CA ARG A 349 14.01 -4.93 -20.78
C ARG A 349 14.41 -4.20 -22.05
N ASP A 350 13.77 -4.52 -23.17
CA ASP A 350 14.01 -3.86 -24.46
C ASP A 350 13.64 -2.37 -24.36
N ARG A 351 12.50 -2.05 -23.73
CA ARG A 351 12.08 -0.66 -23.48
C ARG A 351 13.05 0.09 -22.56
N ILE A 352 13.50 -0.52 -21.45
CA ILE A 352 14.51 0.08 -20.57
C ILE A 352 15.80 0.37 -21.35
N THR A 353 16.22 -0.53 -22.25
CA THR A 353 17.42 -0.35 -23.08
C THR A 353 17.26 0.81 -24.06
N GLN A 354 16.09 0.93 -24.68
CA GLN A 354 15.74 2.08 -25.51
C GLN A 354 15.76 3.39 -24.70
N LEU A 355 15.09 3.43 -23.54
CA LEU A 355 15.05 4.61 -22.67
C LEU A 355 16.44 5.06 -22.23
N LYS A 356 17.34 4.13 -21.89
CA LYS A 356 18.75 4.44 -21.60
C LYS A 356 19.45 5.12 -22.77
N THR A 357 19.22 4.64 -23.99
CA THR A 357 19.82 5.21 -25.21
C THR A 357 19.30 6.62 -25.46
N GLU A 358 17.99 6.84 -25.30
CA GLU A 358 17.38 8.16 -25.42
C GLU A 358 17.88 9.13 -24.35
N LEU A 359 18.02 8.67 -23.10
CA LEU A 359 18.55 9.47 -22.00
C LEU A 359 20.01 9.91 -22.24
N LEU A 360 20.84 9.03 -22.82
CA LEU A 360 22.21 9.39 -23.21
C LEU A 360 22.23 10.50 -24.27
N ALA A 361 21.30 10.51 -25.21
CA ALA A 361 21.20 11.57 -26.21
C ALA A 361 20.81 12.92 -25.57
N VAL A 362 19.86 12.91 -24.63
CA VAL A 362 19.45 14.11 -23.87
C VAL A 362 20.62 14.64 -23.04
N ARG A 363 21.35 13.77 -22.34
CA ARG A 363 22.56 14.15 -21.56
C ARG A 363 23.63 14.83 -22.42
N ARG A 364 23.87 14.34 -23.65
CA ARG A 364 24.81 14.98 -24.59
C ARG A 364 24.37 16.39 -24.98
N HIS A 365 23.08 16.57 -25.26
CA HIS A 365 22.53 17.90 -25.59
C HIS A 365 22.68 18.88 -24.42
N ARG A 366 22.41 18.41 -23.19
CA ARG A 366 22.60 19.19 -21.97
C ARG A 366 24.08 19.55 -21.75
N ALA A 367 25.00 18.60 -21.95
CA ALA A 367 26.45 18.85 -21.90
C ALA A 367 26.90 19.94 -22.89
N ALA A 368 26.38 19.94 -24.11
CA ALA A 368 26.69 20.98 -25.10
C ALA A 368 26.17 22.37 -24.68
N THR A 369 24.97 22.44 -24.10
CA THR A 369 24.40 23.69 -23.56
C THR A 369 25.21 24.18 -22.36
N ARG A 370 25.64 23.25 -21.49
CA ARG A 370 26.52 23.53 -20.34
C ARG A 370 27.88 24.08 -20.77
N GLY A 371 28.51 23.49 -21.78
CA GLY A 371 29.80 23.99 -22.29
C GLY A 371 29.75 25.42 -22.84
N ARG A 372 28.58 25.95 -23.20
CA ARG A 372 28.42 27.38 -23.54
C ARG A 372 28.34 28.27 -22.29
N ARG A 373 27.75 27.79 -21.19
CA ARG A 373 27.66 28.50 -19.90
C ARG A 373 29.01 28.56 -19.21
N ASP A 374 29.74 27.44 -19.19
CA ASP A 374 31.08 27.36 -18.59
C ASP A 374 32.04 28.36 -19.30
N LYS A 375 31.91 28.53 -20.62
CA LYS A 375 32.66 29.53 -21.40
C LYS A 375 32.30 30.98 -21.09
N ALA A 376 31.12 31.24 -20.53
CA ALA A 376 30.67 32.57 -20.14
C ALA A 376 31.07 32.97 -18.71
N GLY A 377 31.64 32.04 -17.92
CA GLY A 377 32.15 32.32 -16.58
C GLY A 377 31.08 32.69 -15.54
N LEU A 378 29.81 32.37 -15.79
CA LEU A 378 28.71 32.72 -14.88
C LEU A 378 28.65 31.72 -13.70
N PRO A 379 28.70 32.18 -12.44
CA PRO A 379 28.58 31.30 -11.29
C PRO A 379 27.16 30.74 -11.17
N VAL A 380 27.07 29.50 -10.69
CA VAL A 380 25.80 28.77 -10.52
C VAL A 380 25.49 28.66 -9.04
N VAL A 381 24.30 29.09 -8.67
CA VAL A 381 23.76 29.01 -7.31
C VAL A 381 22.56 28.07 -7.35
N SER A 382 22.60 27.01 -6.56
CA SER A 382 21.56 25.98 -6.57
C SER A 382 20.78 25.94 -5.27
N LEU A 383 19.45 25.97 -5.36
CA LEU A 383 18.53 25.87 -4.23
C LEU A 383 18.28 24.39 -3.91
N VAL A 384 18.63 23.96 -2.70
CA VAL A 384 18.40 22.61 -2.18
C VAL A 384 17.57 22.66 -0.91
N GLY A 385 16.90 21.58 -0.55
CA GLY A 385 16.07 21.54 0.66
C GLY A 385 14.86 20.62 0.53
N TYR A 386 14.17 20.42 1.65
CA TYR A 386 12.97 19.59 1.70
C TYR A 386 11.90 20.06 0.71
N THR A 387 11.07 19.12 0.28
CA THR A 387 9.81 19.42 -0.40
C THR A 387 9.00 20.43 0.43
N ASN A 388 8.32 21.37 -0.24
CA ASN A 388 7.58 22.46 0.38
C ASN A 388 8.38 23.46 1.28
N ALA A 389 9.72 23.41 1.28
CA ALA A 389 10.53 24.41 1.99
C ALA A 389 10.44 25.83 1.38
N GLY A 390 9.86 25.99 0.18
CA GLY A 390 9.70 27.27 -0.52
C GLY A 390 10.82 27.63 -1.49
N LYS A 391 11.56 26.64 -2.02
CA LYS A 391 12.63 26.84 -3.02
C LYS A 391 12.13 27.53 -4.30
N SER A 392 11.06 27.02 -4.90
CA SER A 392 10.48 27.59 -6.14
C SER A 392 9.91 28.99 -5.91
N THR A 393 9.28 29.21 -4.75
CA THR A 393 8.82 30.55 -4.32
C THR A 393 9.99 31.52 -4.22
N LEU A 394 11.12 31.10 -3.63
CA LEU A 394 12.31 31.93 -3.51
C LEU A 394 12.90 32.28 -4.89
N LEU A 395 12.99 31.29 -5.80
CA LEU A 395 13.45 31.53 -7.16
C LEU A 395 12.56 32.55 -7.89
N ASN A 396 11.24 32.40 -7.80
CA ASN A 396 10.29 33.32 -8.43
C ASN A 396 10.44 34.75 -7.91
N THR A 397 10.48 34.91 -6.59
CA THR A 397 10.57 36.23 -5.96
C THR A 397 11.87 36.96 -6.30
N LEU A 398 12.98 36.22 -6.42
CA LEU A 398 14.27 36.79 -6.80
C LEU A 398 14.32 37.15 -8.29
N THR A 399 13.77 36.30 -9.15
CA THR A 399 13.94 36.40 -10.61
C THR A 399 12.76 37.02 -11.35
N HIS A 400 11.67 37.34 -10.65
CA HIS A 400 10.38 37.74 -11.24
C HIS A 400 9.87 36.72 -12.29
N SER A 401 10.02 35.43 -11.96
CA SER A 401 9.57 34.33 -12.82
C SER A 401 8.26 33.73 -12.32
N ASP A 402 7.51 33.11 -13.23
CA ASP A 402 6.29 32.34 -12.94
C ASP A 402 6.57 30.82 -12.95
N VAL A 403 7.54 30.34 -12.17
CA VAL A 403 7.72 28.89 -11.97
C VAL A 403 6.60 28.36 -11.07
N LEU A 404 6.08 27.16 -11.34
CA LEU A 404 5.02 26.58 -10.53
C LEU A 404 5.48 26.43 -9.07
N ALA A 405 4.78 27.09 -8.15
CA ALA A 405 5.03 27.02 -6.71
C ALA A 405 3.69 26.73 -6.01
N GLU A 406 3.41 25.45 -5.78
CA GLU A 406 2.20 25.00 -5.09
C GLU A 406 2.58 24.32 -3.77
N ASN A 407 1.64 24.28 -2.82
CA ASN A 407 1.77 23.52 -1.58
C ASN A 407 1.54 22.02 -1.84
N LYS A 408 2.42 21.43 -2.65
CA LYS A 408 2.43 20.02 -3.07
C LYS A 408 3.86 19.48 -3.02
N LEU A 409 4.01 18.22 -2.64
CA LEU A 409 5.31 17.57 -2.65
C LEU A 409 5.79 17.38 -4.09
N PHE A 410 7.09 17.52 -4.34
CA PHE A 410 7.68 17.38 -5.67
C PHE A 410 7.09 18.25 -6.79
N ALA A 411 6.53 19.42 -6.45
CA ALA A 411 6.04 20.41 -7.41
C ALA A 411 7.08 20.75 -8.51
N THR A 412 8.37 20.69 -8.17
CA THR A 412 9.49 20.80 -9.10
C THR A 412 10.23 19.46 -9.15
N LEU A 413 10.15 18.74 -10.27
CA LEU A 413 10.96 17.55 -10.56
C LEU A 413 12.15 17.88 -11.46
N ASP A 414 11.90 18.65 -12.53
CA ASP A 414 12.92 19.07 -13.48
C ASP A 414 13.61 20.35 -12.97
N PRO A 415 14.96 20.40 -12.90
CA PRO A 415 15.64 21.57 -12.40
C PRO A 415 15.38 22.79 -13.29
N THR A 416 15.06 23.92 -12.67
CA THR A 416 14.69 25.15 -13.37
C THR A 416 15.73 26.22 -13.11
N SER A 417 16.46 26.63 -14.16
CA SER A 417 17.45 27.71 -14.07
C SER A 417 16.89 29.04 -14.56
N ARG A 418 17.25 30.14 -13.88
CA ARG A 418 16.97 31.53 -14.25
C ARG A 418 18.21 32.39 -14.05
N ARG A 419 18.35 33.44 -14.87
CA ARG A 419 19.42 34.43 -14.69
C ARG A 419 18.95 35.45 -13.66
N LEU A 420 19.80 35.73 -12.68
CA LEU A 420 19.60 36.82 -11.73
C LEU A 420 20.71 37.85 -11.95
N ARG A 421 20.31 39.11 -12.14
CA ARG A 421 21.24 40.24 -12.33
C ARG A 421 21.32 41.06 -11.06
N PHE A 422 22.54 41.32 -10.60
CA PHE A 422 22.79 42.29 -9.53
C PHE A 422 22.92 43.71 -10.12
N PRO A 423 22.72 44.76 -9.31
CA PRO A 423 22.88 46.15 -9.75
C PRO A 423 24.29 46.52 -10.26
N GLU A 424 25.33 45.75 -9.90
CA GLU A 424 26.75 46.02 -10.18
C GLU A 424 27.31 45.21 -11.38
N ASP A 425 26.51 44.95 -12.42
CA ASP A 425 26.87 44.17 -13.63
C ASP A 425 27.32 42.71 -13.39
N ARG A 426 27.23 42.18 -12.17
CA ARG A 426 27.40 40.75 -11.89
C ARG A 426 26.13 39.97 -12.18
N GLU A 427 26.27 38.87 -12.92
CA GLU A 427 25.15 37.96 -13.22
C GLU A 427 25.41 36.57 -12.67
N ILE A 428 24.35 35.92 -12.18
CA ILE A 428 24.41 34.54 -11.69
C ILE A 428 23.30 33.71 -12.31
N ILE A 429 23.48 32.40 -12.30
CA ILE A 429 22.43 31.44 -12.65
C ILE A 429 21.88 30.86 -11.35
N LEU A 430 20.61 31.12 -11.07
CA LEU A 430 19.89 30.51 -9.96
C LEU A 430 19.13 29.28 -10.46
N THR A 431 19.36 28.12 -9.86
CA THR A 431 18.72 26.85 -10.23
C THR A 431 17.88 26.33 -9.07
N ASP A 432 16.58 26.13 -9.30
CA ASP A 432 15.70 25.39 -8.39
C ASP A 432 15.83 23.89 -8.69
N THR A 433 16.06 23.08 -7.67
CA THR A 433 16.18 21.62 -7.80
C THR A 433 14.99 20.90 -7.19
N VAL A 434 14.92 19.60 -7.48
CA VAL A 434 13.93 18.72 -6.87
C VAL A 434 14.05 18.74 -5.35
N GLY A 435 12.90 18.73 -4.67
CA GLY A 435 12.84 18.73 -3.22
C GLY A 435 13.12 17.35 -2.63
N PHE A 436 13.81 17.31 -1.49
CA PHE A 436 14.11 16.08 -0.78
C PHE A 436 12.94 15.61 0.09
N ILE A 437 12.92 14.31 0.37
CA ILE A 437 12.03 13.64 1.31
C ILE A 437 12.83 12.64 2.14
N ARG A 438 12.24 12.17 3.23
CA ARG A 438 12.81 11.09 4.05
C ARG A 438 12.70 9.75 3.33
N HIS A 439 13.66 8.88 3.61
CA HIS A 439 13.70 7.48 3.15
C HIS A 439 13.48 7.33 1.63
N LEU A 440 14.23 8.08 0.81
CA LEU A 440 14.16 7.92 -0.64
C LEU A 440 14.58 6.50 -1.03
N PRO A 441 13.70 5.72 -1.71
CA PRO A 441 13.99 4.35 -2.10
C PRO A 441 15.23 4.23 -2.99
N ALA A 442 15.97 3.13 -2.83
CA ALA A 442 17.22 2.90 -3.56
C ALA A 442 17.05 2.96 -5.08
N ASP A 443 15.95 2.39 -5.59
CA ASP A 443 15.63 2.33 -7.02
C ASP A 443 15.28 3.69 -7.60
N LEU A 444 14.84 4.64 -6.76
CA LEU A 444 14.53 6.02 -7.17
C LEU A 444 15.75 6.91 -7.16
N ARG A 445 16.80 6.56 -6.40
CA ARG A 445 18.05 7.34 -6.38
C ARG A 445 18.65 7.49 -7.75
N GLU A 446 18.68 6.48 -8.61
CA GLU A 446 19.31 6.60 -9.94
C GLU A 446 18.59 7.62 -10.85
N ALA A 447 17.25 7.63 -10.84
CA ALA A 447 16.46 8.60 -11.59
C ALA A 447 16.63 10.01 -11.01
N PHE A 448 16.69 10.12 -9.69
CA PHE A 448 16.83 11.37 -8.96
C PHE A 448 18.25 11.96 -9.09
N MET A 449 19.29 11.15 -8.93
CA MET A 449 20.71 11.54 -9.06
C MET A 449 20.96 12.19 -10.42
N ALA A 450 20.38 11.68 -11.49
CA ALA A 450 20.52 12.28 -12.81
C ALA A 450 20.00 13.73 -12.89
N THR A 451 18.97 14.07 -12.10
CA THR A 451 18.49 15.45 -11.96
C THR A 451 19.34 16.29 -11.01
N LEU A 452 20.04 15.64 -10.07
CA LEU A 452 20.92 16.27 -9.09
C LEU A 452 22.38 16.41 -9.55
N GLU A 453 22.79 15.77 -10.65
CA GLU A 453 24.10 15.96 -11.30
C GLU A 453 24.40 17.46 -11.59
N GLU A 454 23.37 18.32 -11.65
CA GLU A 454 23.56 19.77 -11.82
C GLU A 454 24.04 20.47 -10.52
N LEU A 455 23.89 19.84 -9.36
CA LEU A 455 24.40 20.35 -8.08
C LEU A 455 25.92 20.28 -7.97
N GLU A 456 26.58 19.29 -8.57
CA GLU A 456 28.05 19.13 -8.54
C GLU A 456 28.79 20.36 -9.08
N LYS A 457 28.15 21.12 -9.97
CA LYS A 457 28.72 22.33 -10.58
C LYS A 457 28.31 23.62 -9.88
N ALA A 458 27.54 23.54 -8.80
CA ALA A 458 27.16 24.72 -8.05
C ALA A 458 28.41 25.36 -7.42
N THR A 459 28.53 26.66 -7.58
CA THR A 459 29.52 27.46 -6.86
C THR A 459 29.11 27.61 -5.39
N VAL A 460 27.80 27.72 -5.16
CA VAL A 460 27.19 27.81 -3.82
C VAL A 460 25.89 27.02 -3.79
N LEU A 461 25.69 26.26 -2.72
CA LEU A 461 24.41 25.64 -2.40
C LEU A 461 23.63 26.52 -1.41
N ILE A 462 22.36 26.74 -1.68
CA ILE A 462 21.44 27.38 -0.75
C ILE A 462 20.51 26.32 -0.19
N HIS A 463 20.74 25.96 1.07
CA HIS A 463 19.86 25.04 1.78
C HIS A 463 18.67 25.82 2.32
N VAL A 464 17.55 25.76 1.63
CA VAL A 464 16.27 26.36 2.07
C VAL A 464 15.57 25.38 3.00
N ALA A 465 15.29 25.82 4.23
CA ALA A 465 14.62 25.02 5.25
C ALA A 465 13.39 25.75 5.80
N ASP A 466 12.31 25.03 6.08
CA ASP A 466 11.06 25.60 6.60
C ASP A 466 11.15 25.82 8.11
N ALA A 467 11.36 27.07 8.53
CA ALA A 467 11.56 27.44 9.93
C ALA A 467 10.32 27.20 10.81
N ALA A 468 9.13 27.13 10.21
CA ALA A 468 7.89 26.87 10.91
C ALA A 468 7.57 25.38 11.06
N HIS A 469 8.35 24.50 10.40
CA HIS A 469 8.10 23.07 10.44
C HIS A 469 8.54 22.47 11.79
N PRO A 470 7.69 21.68 12.49
CA PRO A 470 8.03 21.08 13.78
C PRO A 470 9.27 20.16 13.74
N GLU A 471 9.58 19.61 12.57
CA GLU A 471 10.75 18.76 12.34
C GLU A 471 11.89 19.44 11.55
N LEU A 472 12.03 20.77 11.65
CA LEU A 472 13.09 21.52 10.97
C LEU A 472 14.46 20.85 11.09
N ASP A 473 14.88 20.57 12.33
CA ASP A 473 16.23 20.06 12.62
C ASP A 473 16.47 18.71 11.92
N GLY A 474 15.48 17.80 11.97
CA GLY A 474 15.54 16.51 11.27
C GLY A 474 15.42 16.60 9.75
N GLN A 475 14.72 17.61 9.21
CA GLN A 475 14.71 17.87 7.77
C GLN A 475 16.07 18.37 7.29
N ILE A 476 16.71 19.27 8.04
CA ILE A 476 18.06 19.76 7.74
C ILE A 476 19.04 18.59 7.72
N GLU A 477 19.07 17.77 8.78
CA GLU A 477 19.94 16.59 8.87
C GLU A 477 19.74 15.60 7.71
N ALA A 478 18.49 15.35 7.32
CA ALA A 478 18.17 14.46 6.21
C ALA A 478 18.70 15.01 4.87
N VAL A 479 18.57 16.31 4.62
CA VAL A 479 19.17 16.94 3.42
C VAL A 479 20.69 16.84 3.47
N GLU A 480 21.31 17.13 4.61
CA GLU A 480 22.77 17.02 4.75
C GLU A 480 23.29 15.60 4.56
N SER A 481 22.54 14.59 5.01
CA SER A 481 22.88 13.19 4.75
C SER A 481 22.84 12.88 3.25
N ILE A 482 21.81 13.37 2.54
CA ILE A 482 21.69 13.15 1.09
C ILE A 482 22.82 13.86 0.34
N LEU A 483 23.19 15.09 0.73
CA LEU A 483 24.31 15.81 0.12
C LEU A 483 25.65 15.11 0.37
N ARG A 484 25.84 14.48 1.53
CA ARG A 484 27.01 13.64 1.84
C ARG A 484 27.02 12.35 1.00
N ASP A 485 25.88 11.68 0.87
CA ASP A 485 25.74 10.48 0.02
C ASP A 485 26.00 10.76 -1.47
N LEU A 486 25.91 12.04 -1.87
CA LEU A 486 26.17 12.55 -3.21
C LEU A 486 27.61 13.06 -3.41
N ASP A 487 28.45 13.04 -2.36
CA ASP A 487 29.82 13.58 -2.39
C ASP A 487 29.91 15.08 -2.78
N ILE A 488 28.85 15.85 -2.53
CA ILE A 488 28.76 17.30 -2.83
C ILE A 488 28.76 18.20 -1.58
N ASP A 489 29.07 17.62 -0.41
CA ASP A 489 29.08 18.32 0.87
C ASP A 489 30.23 19.33 1.01
N THR A 490 31.22 19.26 0.12
CA THR A 490 32.37 20.18 0.01
C THR A 490 32.03 21.54 -0.58
N ILE A 491 30.89 21.67 -1.28
CA ILE A 491 30.46 22.93 -1.89
C ILE A 491 30.03 23.91 -0.79
N PRO A 492 30.46 25.20 -0.84
CA PRO A 492 30.03 26.22 0.12
C PRO A 492 28.51 26.30 0.22
N ARG A 493 28.00 26.39 1.46
CA ARG A 493 26.56 26.38 1.73
C ARG A 493 26.09 27.59 2.51
N ILE A 494 24.90 28.07 2.18
CA ILE A 494 24.13 29.04 2.98
C ILE A 494 22.87 28.33 3.45
N LEU A 495 22.66 28.24 4.77
CA LEU A 495 21.38 27.83 5.34
C LEU A 495 20.43 29.04 5.34
N ALA A 496 19.30 28.89 4.65
CA ALA A 496 18.24 29.89 4.57
C ALA A 496 16.99 29.38 5.29
N LEU A 497 16.73 29.92 6.48
CA LEU A 497 15.53 29.63 7.27
C LEU A 497 14.37 30.43 6.70
N ASN A 498 13.52 29.76 5.95
CA ASN A 498 12.37 30.33 5.25
C ASN A 498 11.07 30.24 6.08
N LYS A 499 10.04 30.99 5.66
CA LYS A 499 8.72 31.08 6.32
C LYS A 499 8.78 31.68 7.73
N MET A 500 9.71 32.60 7.97
CA MET A 500 9.89 33.27 9.27
C MET A 500 8.66 34.05 9.73
N ASP A 501 7.78 34.43 8.80
CA ASP A 501 6.47 35.05 9.05
C ASP A 501 5.51 34.14 9.83
N LEU A 502 5.70 32.82 9.81
CA LEU A 502 4.89 31.85 10.53
C LEU A 502 5.50 31.43 11.89
N VAL A 503 6.68 31.94 12.23
CA VAL A 503 7.45 31.55 13.42
C VAL A 503 7.22 32.55 14.56
N ASP A 504 6.88 32.03 15.75
CA ASP A 504 6.68 32.83 16.96
C ASP A 504 8.01 33.35 17.57
N ALA A 505 7.92 34.34 18.47
CA ALA A 505 9.12 35.01 19.01
C ALA A 505 10.07 34.04 19.73
N VAL A 506 9.52 33.08 20.50
CA VAL A 506 10.31 32.09 21.24
C VAL A 506 11.08 31.18 20.29
N THR A 507 10.43 30.68 19.24
CA THR A 507 11.11 29.84 18.25
C THR A 507 12.15 30.63 17.47
N ARG A 508 11.90 31.91 17.15
CA ARG A 508 12.91 32.77 16.50
C ARG A 508 14.18 32.91 17.33
N GLU A 509 14.07 33.15 18.63
CA GLU A 509 15.23 33.22 19.53
C GLU A 509 15.99 31.89 19.58
N ARG A 510 15.25 30.76 19.68
CA ARG A 510 15.85 29.42 19.61
C ARG A 510 16.63 29.24 18.31
N LEU A 511 16.04 29.56 17.16
CA LEU A 511 16.67 29.38 15.84
C LEU A 511 17.92 30.25 15.68
N ALA A 512 17.90 31.48 16.18
CA ALA A 512 19.06 32.37 16.16
C ALA A 512 20.23 31.82 17.01
N PHE A 513 19.93 31.12 18.11
CA PHE A 513 20.94 30.46 18.93
C PHE A 513 21.47 29.16 18.30
N VAL A 514 20.59 28.33 17.76
CA VAL A 514 20.95 27.02 17.18
C VAL A 514 21.65 27.16 15.83
N TYR A 515 21.21 28.12 15.01
CA TYR A 515 21.72 28.37 13.66
C TYR A 515 22.19 29.82 13.50
N PRO A 516 23.26 30.24 14.19
CA PRO A 516 23.70 31.64 14.22
C PRO A 516 24.14 32.19 12.86
N ASP A 517 24.65 31.30 11.99
CA ASP A 517 25.10 31.66 10.64
C ASP A 517 24.00 31.57 9.57
N ALA A 518 22.78 31.16 9.95
CA ALA A 518 21.67 31.02 9.01
C ALA A 518 21.03 32.36 8.67
N VAL A 519 20.58 32.50 7.43
CA VAL A 519 19.87 33.68 6.98
C VAL A 519 18.37 33.45 7.13
N CYS A 520 17.73 34.28 7.95
CA CYS A 520 16.28 34.27 8.13
C CYS A 520 15.58 35.02 6.99
N ILE A 521 14.66 34.36 6.29
CA ILE A 521 13.94 34.92 5.14
C ILE A 521 12.45 34.58 5.16
N THR A 522 11.66 35.37 4.42
CA THR A 522 10.29 35.04 4.01
C THR A 522 10.25 35.12 2.49
N ALA A 523 10.30 33.97 1.80
CA ALA A 523 10.44 33.89 0.35
C ALA A 523 9.30 34.59 -0.43
N THR A 524 8.12 34.75 0.17
CA THR A 524 6.99 35.50 -0.40
C THR A 524 7.18 37.01 -0.29
N HIS A 525 8.02 37.49 0.62
CA HIS A 525 8.22 38.91 0.93
C HIS A 525 9.61 39.35 0.47
N ARG A 526 9.67 40.04 -0.68
CA ARG A 526 10.92 40.54 -1.28
C ARG A 526 11.77 41.39 -0.32
N GLN A 527 11.12 42.12 0.59
CA GLN A 527 11.78 42.99 1.58
C GLN A 527 12.66 42.21 2.58
N SER A 528 12.43 40.90 2.75
CA SER A 528 13.23 40.04 3.63
C SER A 528 14.54 39.53 2.98
N LEU A 529 14.67 39.66 1.66
CA LEU A 529 15.75 39.06 0.88
C LEU A 529 17.06 39.89 0.73
N PRO A 530 17.18 41.18 1.08
CA PRO A 530 18.43 41.92 0.89
C PRO A 530 19.65 41.28 1.57
N LEU A 531 19.55 40.93 2.86
CA LEU A 531 20.64 40.28 3.61
C LEU A 531 21.03 38.93 3.00
N PHE A 532 20.04 38.18 2.51
CA PHE A 532 20.24 36.92 1.82
C PHE A 532 21.00 37.09 0.51
N VAL A 533 20.61 38.08 -0.30
CA VAL A 533 21.30 38.42 -1.54
C VAL A 533 22.74 38.86 -1.29
N ASP A 534 22.99 39.66 -0.26
CA ASP A 534 24.34 40.11 0.07
C ASP A 534 25.22 38.96 0.58
N ARG A 535 24.65 37.99 1.29
CA ARG A 535 25.38 36.77 1.70
C ARG A 535 25.77 35.91 0.50
N ILE A 536 24.90 35.79 -0.51
CA ILE A 536 25.23 35.11 -1.77
C ILE A 536 26.40 35.82 -2.45
N LYS A 537 26.33 37.16 -2.58
CA LYS A 537 27.41 37.93 -3.21
C LYS A 537 28.74 37.78 -2.49
N ALA A 538 28.75 37.67 -1.17
CA ALA A 538 29.99 37.53 -0.40
C ALA A 538 30.71 36.19 -0.65
N LEU A 539 30.02 35.16 -1.14
CA LEU A 539 30.58 33.85 -1.49
C LEU A 539 30.94 33.69 -2.98
N LEU A 540 30.60 34.68 -3.81
CA LEU A 540 30.81 34.70 -5.26
C LEU A 540 31.89 35.70 -5.67
#